data_AF-A0AA43S1F2-F1
#
_entry.id   AF-A0AA43S1F2-F1
#
_cell.length_a   1.000
_cell.length_b   1.000
_cell.length_c   1.000
_cell.angle_alpha   90.00
_cell.angle_beta   90.00
_cell.angle_gamma   90.00
#
_symmetry.space_group_name_H-M   'P 1'
#
loop_
_entity.id
_entity.type
_entity.pdbx_description
1 polymer ?
#
loop_
_entity_poly.entity_id
_entity_poly.type
_entity_poly.pdbx_seq_one_letter_code
_entity_poly.pdbx_strand_id
1 'polypeptide(L)'
;MPTLRDRPGELLQSGGYSKEELIALMRNVRQESRSVALKLTAGDLERIVTVNYPEDSGMEGYSWSIQKILIGAAEHYAYHTGQIVYASRWLQDEDEHLLAWKHYT
;
A
#
# COMPACT_ATOMS: atom_id res chain seq x y z
N MET A 1 8.08 18.38 0.33
CA MET A 1 6.80 18.17 -0.37
C MET A 1 6.12 19.52 -0.56
N PRO A 2 6.10 20.05 -1.80
CA PRO A 2 5.42 21.32 -2.06
C PRO A 2 3.93 21.20 -1.74
N THR A 3 3.37 22.21 -1.10
CA THR A 3 2.01 22.28 -0.54
C THR A 3 0.90 22.36 -1.59
N LEU A 4 1.23 22.28 -2.88
CA LEU A 4 0.31 22.25 -4.02
C LEU A 4 0.47 20.93 -4.78
N ARG A 5 -0.35 19.92 -4.43
CA ARG A 5 -0.51 18.70 -5.24
C ARG A 5 -1.46 18.98 -6.40
N ASP A 6 -0.92 18.95 -7.61
CA ASP A 6 -1.71 18.95 -8.85
C ASP A 6 -2.22 17.53 -9.15
N ARG A 7 -3.28 17.12 -8.45
CA ARG A 7 -3.89 15.78 -8.63
C ARG A 7 -4.36 15.54 -10.09
N PRO A 8 -4.93 16.53 -10.80
CA PRO A 8 -5.22 16.38 -12.24
C PRO A 8 -3.96 16.13 -13.08
N GLY A 9 -2.87 16.87 -12.82
CA GLY A 9 -1.58 16.66 -13.49
C GLY A 9 -0.95 15.30 -13.17
N GLU A 10 -1.13 14.77 -11.96
CA GLU A 10 -0.73 13.41 -11.56
C GLU A 10 -1.45 12.33 -12.39
N LEU A 11 -2.71 12.56 -12.81
CA LEU A 11 -3.49 11.64 -13.64
C LEU A 11 -3.20 11.77 -15.15
N LEU A 12 -2.73 12.95 -15.57
CA LEU A 12 -2.39 13.27 -16.97
C LEU A 12 -0.91 13.00 -17.31
N GLN A 13 -0.11 12.56 -16.33
CA GLN A 13 1.30 12.26 -16.55
C GLN A 13 1.43 11.03 -17.45
N SER A 14 2.03 11.20 -18.63
CA SER A 14 2.40 10.12 -19.53
C SER A 14 3.55 9.30 -18.92
N GLY A 15 3.19 8.32 -18.10
CA GLY A 15 4.16 7.46 -17.40
C GLY A 15 3.54 6.35 -16.54
N GLY A 16 2.25 6.07 -16.71
CA GLY A 16 1.56 4.98 -16.01
C GLY A 16 1.93 3.60 -16.57
N TYR A 17 1.82 2.58 -15.73
CA TYR A 17 1.94 1.19 -16.16
C TYR A 17 0.70 0.76 -16.95
N SER A 18 0.90 0.03 -18.04
CA SER A 18 -0.16 -0.81 -18.62
C SER A 18 -0.68 -1.81 -17.60
N LYS A 19 -1.84 -2.44 -17.88
CA LYS A 19 -2.42 -3.47 -17.01
C LYS A 19 -1.42 -4.58 -16.71
N GLU A 20 -0.74 -5.08 -17.74
CA GLU A 20 0.22 -6.18 -17.64
C GLU A 20 1.44 -5.78 -16.82
N GLU A 21 1.98 -4.58 -17.05
CA GLU A 21 3.11 -4.04 -16.30
C GLU A 21 2.75 -3.80 -14.83
N LEU A 22 1.55 -3.29 -14.55
CA LEU A 22 1.07 -3.07 -13.20
C LEU A 22 0.90 -4.39 -12.44
N ILE A 23 0.33 -5.41 -13.09
CA ILE A 23 0.22 -6.76 -12.50
C ILE A 23 1.61 -7.35 -12.23
N ALA A 24 2.56 -7.20 -13.15
CA ALA A 24 3.93 -7.67 -12.96
C ALA A 24 4.60 -6.96 -11.78
N LEU A 25 4.49 -5.63 -11.71
CA LEU A 25 5.01 -4.83 -10.60
C LEU A 25 4.41 -5.26 -9.26
N MET A 26 3.08 -5.41 -9.16
CA MET A 26 2.41 -5.84 -7.93
C MET A 26 2.89 -7.23 -7.47
N ARG A 27 3.10 -8.16 -8.41
CA ARG A 27 3.64 -9.49 -8.10
C ARG A 27 5.06 -9.42 -7.56
N ASN A 28 5.92 -8.60 -8.17
CA ASN A 28 7.30 -8.39 -7.74
C ASN A 28 7.35 -7.75 -6.35
N VAL A 29 6.60 -6.67 -6.12
CA VAL A 29 6.50 -6.01 -4.80
C VAL A 29 6.01 -6.98 -3.73
N ARG A 30 5.04 -7.84 -4.05
CA ARG A 30 4.58 -8.90 -3.12
C ARG A 30 5.68 -9.92 -2.81
N GLN A 31 6.47 -10.32 -3.80
CA GLN A 31 7.57 -11.26 -3.59
C GLN A 31 8.69 -10.66 -2.74
N GLU A 32 9.09 -9.42 -3.04
CA GLU A 32 10.13 -8.70 -2.31
C GLU A 32 9.72 -8.43 -0.85
N SER A 33 8.52 -7.88 -0.65
CA SER A 33 7.98 -7.62 0.70
C SER A 33 7.90 -8.91 1.53
N ARG A 34 7.45 -10.01 0.95
CA ARG A 34 7.44 -11.33 1.61
C ARG A 34 8.85 -11.80 1.97
N SER A 35 9.82 -11.64 1.08
CA SER A 35 11.22 -12.03 1.32
C SER A 35 11.85 -11.25 2.48
N VAL A 36 11.53 -9.95 2.60
CA VAL A 36 11.97 -9.12 3.72
C VAL A 36 11.25 -9.52 5.02
N ALA A 37 9.93 -9.64 5.00
CA ALA A 37 9.14 -9.96 6.18
C ALA A 37 9.51 -11.32 6.80
N LEU A 38 9.80 -12.33 5.97
CA LEU A 38 10.18 -13.67 6.44
C LEU A 38 11.55 -13.72 7.14
N LYS A 39 12.39 -12.69 6.98
CA LYS A 39 13.70 -12.62 7.62
C LYS A 39 13.68 -11.91 8.97
N LEU A 40 12.55 -11.32 9.35
CA LEU A 40 12.42 -10.62 10.62
C LEU A 40 12.39 -11.62 11.78
N THR A 41 13.19 -11.32 12.81
CA THR A 41 13.17 -12.05 14.08
C THR A 41 12.24 -11.38 15.09
N ALA A 42 11.92 -12.06 16.18
CA ALA A 42 11.15 -11.45 17.28
C ALA A 42 11.84 -10.20 17.84
N GLY A 43 13.17 -10.21 17.97
CA GLY A 43 13.93 -9.03 18.40
C GLY A 43 13.88 -7.88 17.41
N ASP A 44 13.77 -8.14 16.11
CA ASP A 44 13.57 -7.08 15.12
C ASP A 44 12.24 -6.38 15.29
N LEU A 45 11.17 -7.10 15.64
CA LEU A 45 9.83 -6.54 15.81
C LEU A 45 9.77 -5.50 16.93
N GLU A 46 10.55 -5.69 18.00
CA GLU A 46 10.64 -4.78 19.15
C GLU A 46 11.54 -3.56 18.89
N ARG A 47 12.43 -3.64 17.89
CA ARG A 47 13.38 -2.57 17.58
C ARG A 47 12.66 -1.29 17.17
N ILE A 48 13.01 -0.19 17.83
CA ILE A 48 12.55 1.16 17.46
C ILE A 48 13.37 1.67 16.27
N VAL A 49 12.67 2.16 15.25
CA VAL A 49 13.26 2.83 14.09
C VAL A 49 12.72 4.24 13.98
N THR A 50 13.59 5.17 13.61
CA THR A 50 13.22 6.57 13.38
C THR A 50 13.10 6.82 11.89
N VAL A 51 11.92 7.23 11.44
CA VAL A 51 11.66 7.67 10.07
C VAL A 51 11.70 9.18 10.06
N ASN A 52 12.69 9.72 9.37
CA ASN A 52 12.84 11.16 9.17
C ASN A 52 12.31 11.51 7.79
N TYR A 53 11.40 12.47 7.74
CA TYR A 53 10.97 13.06 6.48
C TYR A 53 11.91 14.21 6.08
N PRO A 54 12.06 14.50 4.78
CA PRO A 54 12.77 15.69 4.32
C PRO A 54 12.18 16.97 4.94
N GLU A 55 13.02 17.97 5.22
CA GLU A 55 12.61 19.23 5.88
C GLU A 55 11.47 19.95 5.14
N ASP A 56 11.41 19.81 3.82
CA ASP A 56 10.39 20.45 2.99
C ASP A 56 9.04 19.71 3.03
N SER A 57 8.92 18.58 3.72
CA SER A 57 7.74 17.70 3.70
C SER A 57 6.55 18.22 4.50
N GLY A 58 6.78 19.12 5.46
CA GLY A 58 5.76 19.54 6.44
C GLY A 58 5.28 18.42 7.37
N MET A 59 5.98 17.28 7.40
CA MET A 59 5.67 16.15 8.28
C MET A 59 6.74 16.00 9.34
N GLU A 60 6.33 15.83 10.59
CA GLU A 60 7.26 15.47 11.67
C GLU A 60 7.71 14.02 11.50
N GLY A 61 8.99 13.77 11.77
CA GLY A 61 9.52 12.41 11.87
C GLY A 61 8.87 11.65 13.03
N TYR A 62 8.90 10.32 12.96
CA TYR A 62 8.39 9.48 14.04
C TYR A 62 9.35 8.35 14.37
N SER A 63 9.28 7.89 15.62
CA SER A 63 10.05 6.74 16.11
C SER A 63 9.10 5.68 16.64
N TRP A 64 9.00 4.55 15.95
CA TRP A 64 8.10 3.44 16.33
C TRP A 64 8.81 2.09 16.22
N SER A 65 8.26 1.08 16.91
CA SER A 65 8.72 -0.29 16.72
C SER A 65 8.40 -0.78 15.30
N ILE A 66 9.25 -1.66 14.76
CA ILE A 66 8.99 -2.30 13.47
C ILE A 66 7.63 -3.00 13.48
N GLN A 67 7.25 -3.64 14.59
CA GLN A 67 5.93 -4.25 14.74
C GLN A 67 4.79 -3.26 14.51
N LYS A 68 4.84 -2.08 15.15
CA LYS A 68 3.80 -1.05 15.00
C LYS A 68 3.71 -0.55 13.56
N ILE A 69 4.86 -0.37 12.91
CA ILE A 69 4.91 0.04 11.50
C ILE A 69 4.28 -1.03 10.60
N LEU A 70 4.57 -2.31 10.82
CA LEU A 70 3.97 -3.41 10.04
C LEU A 70 2.46 -3.51 10.23
N ILE A 71 1.96 -3.31 11.45
CA ILE A 71 0.51 -3.26 11.72
C ILE A 71 -0.12 -2.11 10.93
N GLY A 72 0.44 -0.89 11.02
CA GLY A 72 -0.06 0.25 10.27
C GLY A 72 -0.03 0.03 8.75
N ALA A 73 1.02 -0.62 8.23
CA ALA A 73 1.10 -0.99 6.81
C ALA A 73 0.00 -2.00 6.42
N ALA A 74 -0.31 -2.96 7.29
CA ALA A 74 -1.39 -3.93 7.05
C ALA A 74 -2.78 -3.28 7.07
N GLU A 75 -3.03 -2.36 8.01
CA GLU A 75 -4.26 -1.56 8.07
C GLU A 75 -4.42 -0.71 6.81
N HIS A 76 -3.35 -0.04 6.39
CA HIS A 76 -3.32 0.78 5.19
C HIS A 76 -3.58 -0.04 3.92
N TYR A 77 -2.97 -1.22 3.83
CA TYR A 77 -3.22 -2.17 2.75
C TYR A 77 -4.69 -2.62 2.69
N ALA A 78 -5.27 -2.99 3.84
CA ALA A 78 -6.67 -3.40 3.91
C ALA A 78 -7.62 -2.26 3.51
N TYR A 79 -7.36 -1.04 3.98
CA TYR A 79 -8.14 0.15 3.63
C TYR A 79 -8.17 0.40 2.11
N HIS A 80 -7.00 0.43 1.46
CA HIS A 80 -6.94 0.65 0.01
C HIS A 80 -7.46 -0.53 -0.81
N THR A 81 -7.31 -1.76 -0.32
CA THR A 81 -7.94 -2.94 -0.95
C THR A 81 -9.45 -2.78 -0.98
N GLY A 82 -10.06 -2.31 0.11
CA GLY A 82 -11.49 -2.02 0.16
C GLY A 82 -11.93 -0.97 -0.87
N GLN A 83 -11.16 0.12 -1.01
CA GLN A 83 -11.43 1.15 -2.01
C GLN A 83 -11.35 0.63 -3.44
N ILE A 84 -10.35 -0.20 -3.76
CA ILE A 84 -10.19 -0.80 -5.08
C ILE A 84 -11.36 -1.73 -5.38
N VAL A 85 -11.72 -2.61 -4.44
CA VAL A 85 -12.86 -3.54 -4.62
C VAL A 85 -14.16 -2.76 -4.85
N TYR A 86 -14.40 -1.71 -4.07
CA TYR A 86 -15.57 -0.86 -4.22
C TYR A 86 -15.61 -0.19 -5.61
N ALA A 87 -14.51 0.42 -6.04
CA ALA A 87 -14.42 1.05 -7.36
C ALA A 87 -14.59 0.04 -8.49
N SER A 88 -13.96 -1.14 -8.38
CA SER A 88 -14.11 -2.23 -9.34
C SER A 88 -15.56 -2.71 -9.44
N ARG A 89 -16.28 -2.81 -8.31
CA ARG A 89 -17.69 -3.21 -8.30
C ARG A 89 -18.58 -2.17 -8.98
N TRP A 90 -18.28 -0.89 -8.77
CA TRP A 90 -19.02 0.19 -9.41
C TRP A 90 -18.84 0.21 -10.94
N LEU A 91 -17.64 -0.15 -11.42
CA LEU A 91 -17.30 -0.18 -12.84
C LEU A 91 -17.67 -1.48 -13.55
N GLN A 92 -18.16 -2.48 -12.81
CA GLN A 92 -18.55 -3.75 -13.37
C GLN A 92 -20.00 -3.69 -13.88
N ASP A 93 -20.21 -4.08 -15.13
CA ASP A 93 -21.55 -4.12 -15.74
C ASP A 93 -22.39 -5.32 -15.22
N GLU A 94 -21.72 -6.40 -14.83
CA GLU A 94 -22.33 -7.65 -14.38
C GLU A 94 -22.26 -7.85 -12.86
N ASP A 95 -23.22 -8.59 -12.31
CA ASP A 95 -23.28 -8.89 -10.88
C ASP A 95 -22.39 -10.09 -10.48
N GLU A 96 -21.10 -10.07 -10.84
CA GLU A 96 -20.17 -11.10 -10.36
C GLU A 96 -19.50 -10.69 -9.03
N HIS A 97 -19.18 -11.70 -8.23
CA HIS A 97 -18.52 -11.50 -6.95
C HIS A 97 -17.01 -11.31 -7.12
N LEU A 98 -16.50 -10.12 -6.81
CA LEU A 98 -15.09 -9.76 -7.05
C LEU A 98 -14.08 -10.44 -6.11
N LEU A 99 -14.51 -10.82 -4.91
CA LEU A 99 -13.66 -11.45 -3.91
C LEU A 99 -13.99 -12.94 -3.81
N ALA A 100 -12.99 -13.80 -3.87
CA ALA A 100 -13.14 -15.24 -3.59
C ALA A 100 -13.28 -15.56 -2.08
N TRP A 101 -13.57 -14.57 -1.24
CA TRP A 101 -13.73 -14.75 0.20
C TRP A 101 -15.13 -15.26 0.50
N LYS A 102 -15.23 -16.52 0.90
CA LYS A 102 -16.45 -17.07 1.50
C LYS A 102 -16.44 -16.71 2.98
N HIS A 103 -17.40 -15.91 3.43
CA HIS A 103 -17.73 -15.88 4.85
C HIS A 103 -18.27 -17.27 5.21
N TYR A 104 -17.51 -18.04 5.98
CA TYR A 104 -18.06 -19.25 6.61
C TYR A 104 -19.22 -18.80 7.50
N THR A 105 -20.42 -19.30 7.18
CA THR A 105 -21.64 -19.14 7.98
C THR A 105 -21.77 -20.32 8.93
#